data_AF-A0A0Q9M9F0-F1
#
_entry.id   AF-A0A0Q9M9F0-F1
#
_cell.length_a   1.000
_cell.length_b   1.000
_cell.length_c   1.000
_cell.angle_alpha   90.00
_cell.angle_beta   90.00
_cell.angle_gamma   90.00
#
_symmetry.space_group_name_H-M   'P 1'
#
loop_
_entity.id
_entity.type
_entity.pdbx_description
1 polymer ?
#
loop_
_entity_poly.entity_id
_entity_poly.type
_entity_poly.pdbx_seq_one_letter_code
_entity_poly.pdbx_strand_id
1 'polypeptide(L)' 'MLFVRGTAQVDVFDEMVPKYAAAATRYLGPDAAAAWLEPLRSQPMARIRVTPMAARILDFETRFPSAMSA' A
#
# COMPACT_ATOMS: atom_id res chain seq x y z
N MET A 1 -9.95 8.25 -9.27
CA MET A 1 -9.83 7.72 -7.89
C MET A 1 -10.31 6.27 -7.82
N LEU A 2 -9.63 5.40 -7.04
CA LEU A 2 -9.99 3.99 -6.86
C LEU A 2 -10.51 3.75 -5.44
N PHE A 3 -11.64 3.05 -5.34
CA PHE A 3 -12.21 2.57 -4.09
C PHE A 3 -12.25 1.04 -4.10
N VAL A 4 -11.88 0.43 -2.97
CA VAL A 4 -11.95 -1.02 -2.77
C VAL A 4 -12.78 -1.29 -1.52
N ARG A 5 -13.81 -2.12 -1.64
CA ARG A 5 -14.57 -2.68 -0.52
C ARG A 5 -14.19 -4.14 -0.35
N GLY A 6 -13.92 -4.55 0.88
CA GLY A 6 -13.56 -5.92 1.21
C GLY A 6 -13.38 -6.09 2.71
N THR A 7 -12.87 -7.26 3.10
CA THR A 7 -12.50 -7.54 4.49
C THR A 7 -11.04 -7.15 4.72
N ALA A 8 -10.78 -6.41 5.79
CA ALA A 8 -9.43 -6.14 6.27
C ALA A 8 -9.09 -7.07 7.44
N GLN A 9 -7.93 -7.70 7.37
CA GLN A 9 -7.32 -8.41 8.49
C GLN A 9 -6.04 -7.68 8.88
N VAL A 10 -5.85 -7.47 10.18
CA VAL A 10 -4.69 -6.77 10.73
C VAL A 10 -3.87 -7.78 11.53
N ASP A 11 -2.64 -7.99 11.10
CA ASP A 11 -1.65 -8.80 11.82
C ASP A 11 -0.58 -7.86 12.38
N VAL A 12 -0.29 -7.92 13.67
CA VAL A 12 0.75 -7.11 14.31
C VAL A 12 2.02 -7.94 14.48
N PHE A 13 3.17 -7.36 14.16
CA PHE A 13 4.49 -7.98 14.25
C PHE A 13 5.40 -7.08 15.09
N ASP A 14 6.20 -7.71 15.96
CA ASP A 14 7.18 -7.00 16.79
C ASP A 14 8.36 -6.46 15.96
N GLU A 15 8.57 -7.03 14.77
CA GLU A 15 9.63 -6.64 13.84
C GLU A 15 9.06 -6.37 12.44
N MET A 16 9.93 -5.90 11.53
CA MET A 16 9.57 -5.61 10.15
C MET A 16 9.02 -6.85 9.42
N VAL A 17 7.88 -6.67 8.74
CA VAL A 17 7.26 -7.73 7.92
C VAL A 17 8.18 -8.09 6.74
N PRO A 18 8.59 -9.36 6.55
CA PRO A 18 9.49 -9.74 5.46
C PRO A 18 8.99 -9.33 4.06
N LYS A 19 7.67 -9.37 3.86
CA LYS A 19 7.03 -8.93 2.61
C LYS A 19 7.24 -7.44 2.32
N TYR A 20 7.40 -6.60 3.35
CA TYR A 20 7.68 -5.18 3.18
C TYR A 20 9.08 -4.98 2.59
N ALA A 21 10.10 -5.67 3.11
CA ALA A 21 11.45 -5.63 2.56
C ALA A 21 11.49 -6.08 1.09
N ALA A 22 10.83 -7.20 0.77
CA ALA A 22 10.74 -7.68 -0.61
C ALA A 22 10.04 -6.67 -1.55
N ALA A 23 9.00 -5.99 -1.06
CA ALA A 23 8.32 -4.95 -1.83
C ALA A 23 9.21 -3.72 -2.03
N ALA A 24 9.93 -3.27 -0.99
CA ALA A 24 10.87 -2.16 -1.10
C ALA A 24 11.95 -2.45 -2.15
N THR A 25 12.57 -3.64 -2.12
CA THR A 25 13.54 -4.05 -3.15
C THR A 25 12.93 -4.06 -4.55
N ARG A 26 11.70 -4.56 -4.71
CA ARG A 26 11.02 -4.59 -6.01
C ARG A 26 10.73 -3.21 -6.58
N TYR A 27 10.30 -2.26 -5.75
CA TYR A 27 9.79 -0.96 -6.22
C TYR A 27 10.81 0.17 -6.16
N LEU A 28 11.79 0.11 -5.26
CA LEU A 28 12.84 1.12 -5.12
C LEU A 28 14.16 0.69 -5.81
N GLY A 29 14.32 -0.59 -6.09
CA GLY A 29 15.61 -1.16 -6.49
C GLY A 29 16.49 -1.51 -5.27
N PRO A 30 17.54 -2.32 -5.45
CA PRO A 30 18.30 -2.91 -4.35
C PRO A 30 19.00 -1.87 -3.46
N ASP A 31 19.69 -0.89 -4.06
CA ASP A 31 20.50 0.08 -3.31
C ASP A 31 19.63 1.06 -2.51
N ALA A 32 18.59 1.61 -3.15
CA ALA A 32 17.65 2.51 -2.48
C ALA A 32 16.82 1.77 -1.41
N ALA A 33 16.45 0.51 -1.66
CA ALA A 33 15.77 -0.31 -0.66
C ALA A 33 16.66 -0.60 0.55
N ALA A 34 17.95 -0.88 0.37
CA ALA A 34 18.87 -1.11 1.50
C ALA A 34 18.94 0.11 2.42
N ALA A 35 19.14 1.31 1.85
CA ALA A 35 19.14 2.56 2.61
C ALA A 35 17.79 2.85 3.29
N TRP A 36 16.68 2.53 2.63
CA TRP A 36 15.33 2.72 3.16
C TRP A 36 15.00 1.77 4.32
N LEU A 37 15.42 0.51 4.24
CA LEU A 37 15.07 -0.53 5.20
C LEU A 37 15.94 -0.50 6.46
N GLU A 38 17.15 0.05 6.41
CA GLU A 38 18.08 0.10 7.54
C GLU A 38 17.47 0.67 8.83
N PRO A 39 16.84 1.87 8.82
CA PRO A 39 16.22 2.41 10.04
C PRO A 39 14.94 1.67 10.47
N LEU A 40 14.42 0.75 9.65
CA LEU A 40 13.11 0.10 9.87
C LEU A 40 13.20 -1.34 10.36
N ARG A 41 14.39 -1.98 10.36
CA ARG A 41 14.52 -3.42 10.63
C ARG A 41 13.92 -3.86 11.97
N SER A 42 14.10 -3.08 13.03
CA SER A 42 13.62 -3.40 14.39
C SER A 42 12.32 -2.69 14.76
N GLN A 43 11.66 -2.02 13.80
CA GLN A 43 10.44 -1.30 14.09
C GLN A 43 9.23 -2.25 14.04
N PRO A 44 8.34 -2.23 15.04
CA PRO A 44 7.13 -3.02 15.00
C PRO A 44 6.24 -2.54 13.85
N MET A 45 5.57 -3.49 13.20
CA MET A 45 4.74 -3.21 12.02
C MET A 45 3.39 -3.92 12.11
N ALA A 46 2.34 -3.25 11.66
CA ALA A 46 1.06 -3.88 11.39
C ALA A 46 0.92 -4.14 9.88
N ARG A 47 0.56 -5.37 9.51
CA ARG A 47 0.18 -5.72 8.14
C ARG A 47 -1.33 -5.69 8.03
N ILE A 48 -1.83 -4.83 7.14
CA ILE A 48 -3.25 -4.83 6.75
C ILE A 48 -3.39 -5.62 5.46
N ARG A 49 -4.01 -6.80 5.53
CA ARG A 49 -4.41 -7.58 4.35
C ARG A 49 -5.85 -7.24 4.00
N VAL A 50 -6.07 -6.73 2.80
CA VAL A 50 -7.41 -6.52 2.26
C VAL A 50 -7.74 -7.64 1.29
N THR A 51 -8.86 -8.33 1.52
CA THR A 51 -9.46 -9.29 0.58
C THR A 51 -10.60 -8.57 -0.15
N PRO A 52 -10.41 -8.13 -1.41
CA PRO A 52 -11.40 -7.34 -2.13
C PRO A 52 -12.67 -8.16 -2.41
N MET A 53 -13.82 -7.52 -2.27
CA MET A 53 -15.12 -8.04 -2.70
C MET A 53 -15.72 -7.20 -3.84
N ALA A 54 -15.40 -5.90 -3.86
CA ALA A 54 -15.79 -5.00 -4.93
C ALA A 54 -14.75 -3.89 -5.10
N ALA A 55 -14.62 -3.39 -6.32
CA ALA A 55 -13.87 -2.19 -6.64
C ALA A 55 -14.76 -1.20 -7.41
N ARG A 56 -14.47 0.09 -7.26
CA ARG A 56 -15.11 1.19 -8.01
C ARG A 56 -14.06 2.20 -8.41
N ILE A 57 -14.20 2.72 -9.62
CA ILE A 57 -13.34 3.78 -10.16
C ILE A 57 -14.22 5.00 -10.39
N LEU A 58 -13.83 6.13 -9.80
CA LEU A 58 -14.29 7.44 -10.23
C LEU A 58 -13.30 7.96 -11.27
N ASP A 59 -13.78 8.04 -12.50
CA ASP A 59 -13.06 8.61 -13.64
C ASP A 59 -13.51 10.07 -13.78
N PHE A 60 -12.58 10.98 -13.50
CA PHE A 60 -12.83 12.41 -13.52
C PHE A 60 -12.58 13.03 -14.90
N GLU A 61 -12.00 12.29 -15.85
CA GLU A 61 -11.77 12.82 -17.20
C GLU A 61 -12.98 12.51 -18.10
N THR A 62 -13.44 11.25 -18.09
CA THR A 62 -14.46 10.80 -19.07
C THR A 62 -15.87 10.71 -18.51
N ARG A 63 -16.06 10.53 -17.19
CA ARG A 63 -17.38 10.31 -16.58
C ARG A 63 -17.86 11.45 -15.70
N PHE A 64 -16.96 12.08 -14.96
CA PHE A 64 -17.27 13.20 -14.07
C PHE A 64 -16.36 14.41 -14.32
N PRO A 65 -16.31 14.96 -15.55
CA PRO A 65 -15.41 16.06 -15.90
C PRO A 65 -15.63 17.33 -15.06
N SER A 66 -16.88 17.60 -14.64
CA SER A 66 -17.21 18.76 -13.80
C SER A 66 -16.80 18.60 -12.33
N ALA A 67 -16.44 17.39 -11.87
CA ALA A 67 -16.06 17.17 -10.48
C ALA A 67 -14.67 17.72 -10.12
N MET A 68 -13.87 18.12 -11.12
CA MET A 68 -12.59 18.81 -10.92
C MET A 68 -12.66 20.33 -11.13
N SER A 69 -13.83 20.86 -11.50
CA SER A 69 -14.03 22.29 -11.68
C SER A 69 -14.42 22.91 -10.32
N ALA A 70 -13.50 23.66 -9.73
CA ALA A 70 -13.74 24.47 -8.54
C ALA A 70 -14.53 25.75 -8.86
#